data_AF-I6UL51-F1
#
_entry.id   AF-I6UL51-F1
#
_cell.length_a   1.000
_cell.length_b   1.000
_cell.length_c   1.000
_cell.angle_alpha   90.00
_cell.angle_beta   90.00
_cell.angle_gamma   90.00
#
_symmetry.space_group_name_H-M   'P 1'
#
loop_
_entity.id
_entity.type
_entity.pdbx_description
1 polymer ?
#
loop_
_entity_poly.entity_id
_entity_poly.type
_entity_poly.pdbx_seq_one_letter_code
_entity_poly.pdbx_strand_id
1 'polypeptide(L)'
;MSSKYPRSVRRCLPLWALTLEAALILLFYFFTHYDASLEDQKGLVASYQVGQDLTVMAAIGLGFLTSSFRRHSWSSVAFNLFMLALGVQWAILLDGFLSQFPSGKVVITLFSIRLATMSALSVLISVDAVLGKVNLAQLVVMVLVKVTALGNLRMVISNIFN
;
A
#
# COMPACT_ATOMS: atom_id res chain seq x y z
N MET A 1 18.08 -42.44 10.07
CA MET A 1 18.67 -41.26 9.39
C MET A 1 17.57 -40.24 9.16
N SER A 2 17.49 -39.19 9.98
CA SER A 2 16.45 -38.16 9.89
C SER A 2 16.77 -37.21 8.75
N SER A 3 15.85 -37.15 7.79
CA SER A 3 15.95 -36.37 6.57
C SER A 3 16.01 -34.87 6.87
N LYS A 4 17.21 -34.28 6.76
CA LYS A 4 17.44 -32.83 6.83
C LYS A 4 17.10 -32.18 5.48
N TYR A 5 15.83 -32.13 5.11
CA TYR A 5 15.38 -31.17 4.09
C TYR A 5 14.92 -29.89 4.79
N PRO A 6 15.44 -28.70 4.41
CA PRO A 6 14.91 -27.44 4.92
C PRO A 6 13.43 -27.37 4.57
N ARG A 7 12.58 -27.21 5.60
CA ARG A 7 11.12 -27.07 5.47
C ARG A 7 10.82 -26.02 4.40
N SER A 8 9.94 -26.37 3.48
CA SER A 8 9.65 -25.60 2.27
C SER A 8 9.21 -24.17 2.59
N VAL A 9 10.17 -23.23 2.57
CA VAL A 9 9.97 -21.78 2.70
C VAL A 9 8.94 -21.27 1.67
N ARG A 10 8.81 -22.01 0.55
CA ARG A 10 7.83 -21.82 -0.52
C ARG A 10 6.35 -21.88 -0.07
N ARG A 11 6.02 -22.63 0.99
CA ARG A 11 4.66 -22.69 1.56
C ARG A 11 4.47 -21.69 2.70
N CYS A 12 5.56 -21.29 3.34
CA CYS A 12 5.57 -20.40 4.50
C CYS A 12 5.38 -18.93 4.08
N LEU A 13 6.04 -18.48 3.00
CA LEU A 13 5.90 -17.12 2.48
C LEU A 13 4.46 -16.69 2.14
N PRO A 14 3.66 -17.48 1.38
CA PRO A 14 2.27 -17.11 1.12
C PRO A 14 1.40 -17.16 2.39
N LEU A 15 1.70 -18.06 3.33
CA LEU A 15 1.02 -18.11 4.63
C LEU A 15 1.29 -16.84 5.45
N TRP A 16 2.54 -16.37 5.51
CA TRP A 16 2.90 -15.11 6.18
C TRP A 16 2.23 -13.90 5.53
N ALA A 17 2.20 -13.85 4.20
CA ALA A 17 1.50 -12.79 3.46
C ALA A 17 0.00 -12.78 3.78
N LEU A 18 -0.66 -13.95 3.80
CA LEU A 18 -2.06 -14.08 4.15
C LEU A 18 -2.35 -13.67 5.60
N THR A 19 -1.48 -14.04 6.54
CA THR A 19 -1.64 -13.60 7.93
C THR A 19 -1.48 -12.09 8.09
N LEU A 20 -0.56 -11.48 7.33
CA LEU A 20 -0.34 -10.03 7.35
C LEU A 20 -1.54 -9.28 6.73
N GLU A 21 -2.07 -9.78 5.62
CA GLU A 21 -3.27 -9.24 4.99
C GLU A 21 -4.49 -9.36 5.92
N ALA A 22 -4.69 -10.52 6.54
CA ALA A 22 -5.79 -10.72 7.50
C ALA A 22 -5.67 -9.78 8.71
N ALA A 23 -4.45 -9.55 9.22
CA ALA A 23 -4.20 -8.60 10.29
C ALA A 23 -4.50 -7.15 9.86
N LEU A 24 -4.10 -6.75 8.64
CA LEU A 24 -4.41 -5.44 8.08
C LEU A 24 -5.91 -5.22 7.93
N ILE A 25 -6.66 -6.21 7.43
CA ILE A 25 -8.13 -6.14 7.31
C ILE A 25 -8.78 -5.94 8.69
N LEU A 26 -8.34 -6.68 9.69
CA LEU A 26 -8.88 -6.60 11.06
C LEU A 26 -8.57 -5.24 11.69
N LEU A 27 -7.36 -4.73 11.46
CA LEU A 27 -6.94 -3.40 11.88
C LEU A 27 -7.75 -2.32 11.16
N PHE A 28 -7.97 -2.45 9.85
CA PHE A 28 -8.80 -1.53 9.09
C PHE A 28 -10.23 -1.53 9.63
N TYR A 29 -10.85 -2.70 9.82
CA TYR A 29 -12.19 -2.83 10.39
C TYR A 29 -12.33 -2.13 11.75
N PHE A 30 -11.31 -2.23 12.61
CA PHE A 30 -11.33 -1.60 13.93
C PHE A 30 -11.08 -0.08 13.87
N PHE A 31 -10.20 0.38 12.99
CA PHE A 31 -9.75 1.78 12.92
C PHE A 31 -10.53 2.65 11.94
N THR A 32 -11.22 2.09 10.94
CA THR A 32 -12.01 2.88 9.99
C THR A 32 -13.39 3.16 10.52
N HIS A 33 -13.62 4.40 10.94
CA HIS A 33 -14.95 4.97 11.08
C HIS A 33 -15.18 5.90 9.87
N TYR A 34 -16.10 5.53 8.99
CA TYR A 34 -16.50 6.41 7.89
C TYR A 34 -17.47 7.44 8.44
N ASP A 35 -17.06 8.71 8.50
CA ASP A 35 -18.00 9.80 8.71
C ASP A 35 -18.84 9.93 7.42
N ALA A 36 -20.02 9.33 7.44
CA ALA A 36 -21.01 9.42 6.37
C ALA A 36 -21.70 10.79 6.41
N SER A 37 -20.94 11.88 6.33
CA SER A 37 -21.53 13.19 6.03
C SER A 37 -21.75 13.29 4.53
N LEU A 38 -23.00 13.11 4.15
CA LEU A 38 -23.53 12.98 2.79
C LEU A 38 -23.52 14.31 2.00
N GLU A 39 -22.78 15.33 2.43
CA GLU A 39 -22.94 16.71 1.93
C GLU A 39 -22.02 17.09 0.76
N ASP A 40 -21.01 16.29 0.39
CA ASP A 40 -20.07 16.68 -0.68
C ASP A 40 -19.90 15.62 -1.79
N GLN A 41 -21.03 15.25 -2.39
CA GLN A 41 -21.14 14.23 -3.44
C GLN A 41 -20.26 14.54 -4.68
N LYS A 42 -20.04 15.82 -5.00
CA LYS A 42 -19.18 16.25 -6.12
C LYS A 42 -17.69 16.09 -5.78
N GLY A 43 -17.26 16.47 -4.57
CA GLY A 43 -15.89 16.25 -4.11
C GLY A 43 -15.55 14.76 -4.04
N LEU A 44 -16.52 13.94 -3.57
CA LEU A 44 -16.42 12.49 -3.49
C LEU A 44 -16.21 11.84 -4.86
N VAL A 45 -17.04 12.18 -5.85
CA VAL A 45 -16.93 11.63 -7.21
C VAL A 45 -15.60 12.05 -7.86
N ALA A 46 -15.20 13.32 -7.74
CA ALA A 46 -13.93 13.78 -8.32
C ALA A 46 -12.71 13.07 -7.70
N SER A 47 -12.73 12.84 -6.39
CA SER A 47 -11.65 12.16 -5.68
C SER A 47 -11.63 10.66 -5.94
N TYR A 48 -12.80 10.02 -6.04
CA TYR A 48 -12.91 8.64 -6.50
C TYR A 48 -12.35 8.48 -7.91
N GLN A 49 -12.67 9.41 -8.81
CA GLN A 49 -12.18 9.37 -10.19
C GLN A 49 -10.65 9.52 -10.25
N VAL A 50 -10.06 10.46 -9.50
CA VAL A 50 -8.60 10.59 -9.42
C VAL A 50 -7.94 9.36 -8.79
N GLY A 51 -8.56 8.78 -7.75
CA GLY A 51 -8.08 7.54 -7.13
C GLY A 51 -8.13 6.35 -8.08
N GLN A 52 -9.19 6.26 -8.88
CA GLN A 52 -9.35 5.24 -9.90
C GLN A 52 -8.32 5.40 -11.02
N ASP A 53 -8.10 6.60 -11.53
CA ASP A 53 -7.09 6.88 -12.55
C ASP A 53 -5.68 6.51 -12.07
N LEU A 54 -5.32 6.87 -10.84
CA LEU A 54 -4.04 6.50 -10.22
C LEU A 54 -3.91 4.98 -10.04
N THR A 55 -4.99 4.32 -9.62
CA THR A 55 -5.00 2.87 -9.42
C THR A 55 -4.87 2.14 -10.76
N VAL A 56 -5.55 2.62 -11.81
CA VAL A 56 -5.43 2.07 -13.17
C VAL A 56 -4.02 2.28 -13.72
N MET A 57 -3.43 3.46 -13.52
CA MET A 57 -2.04 3.74 -13.91
C MET A 57 -1.04 2.83 -13.20
N ALA A 58 -1.22 2.59 -11.90
CA ALA A 58 -0.36 1.71 -11.11
C ALA A 58 -0.57 0.23 -11.43
N ALA A 59 -1.82 -0.22 -11.53
CA ALA A 59 -2.19 -1.62 -11.73
C ALA A 59 -1.90 -2.08 -13.17
N ILE A 60 -2.39 -1.32 -14.16
CA ILE A 60 -2.24 -1.66 -15.58
C ILE A 60 -0.92 -1.12 -16.11
N GLY A 61 -0.60 0.16 -15.86
CA GLY A 61 0.63 0.76 -16.38
C GLY A 61 1.88 0.09 -15.83
N LEU A 62 2.13 0.17 -14.52
CA LEU A 62 3.31 -0.44 -13.89
C LEU A 62 3.25 -1.97 -13.89
N GLY A 63 2.05 -2.56 -13.79
CA GLY A 63 1.87 -4.03 -13.87
C GLY A 63 2.27 -4.63 -15.21
N PHE A 64 1.90 -4.01 -16.34
CA PHE A 64 2.34 -4.50 -17.65
C PHE A 64 3.81 -4.17 -17.94
N LEU A 65 4.33 -3.05 -17.45
CA LEU A 65 5.75 -2.71 -17.55
C LEU A 65 6.63 -3.76 -16.87
N THR A 66 6.29 -4.14 -15.64
CA THR A 66 7.00 -5.19 -14.90
C THR A 66 6.85 -6.57 -15.56
N SER A 67 5.70 -6.83 -16.20
CA SER A 67 5.43 -8.06 -16.95
C SER A 67 6.23 -8.23 -18.24
N SER A 68 6.86 -7.18 -18.77
CA SER A 68 7.66 -7.25 -20.01
C SER A 68 8.91 -8.14 -19.89
N PHE A 69 9.30 -8.55 -18.67
CA PHE A 69 10.39 -9.49 -18.46
C PHE A 69 10.01 -10.93 -18.86
N ARG A 70 10.63 -11.38 -19.97
CA ARG A 70 10.45 -12.61 -20.78
C ARG A 70 10.14 -13.95 -20.09
N ARG A 71 10.25 -14.11 -18.77
CA ARG A 71 10.16 -15.42 -18.09
C ARG A 71 9.16 -15.49 -16.93
N HIS A 72 8.56 -14.37 -16.50
CA HIS A 72 7.70 -14.33 -15.31
C HIS A 72 6.49 -13.37 -15.40
N SER A 73 5.93 -13.12 -16.59
CA SER A 73 4.85 -12.15 -16.80
C SER A 73 3.67 -12.27 -15.82
N TRP A 74 3.02 -13.43 -15.75
CA TRP A 74 1.82 -13.61 -14.90
C TRP A 74 2.10 -13.46 -13.41
N SER A 75 3.25 -13.95 -12.94
CA SER A 75 3.61 -13.85 -11.53
C SER A 75 4.02 -12.41 -11.17
N SER A 76 4.67 -11.69 -12.08
CA SER A 76 5.10 -10.30 -11.88
C SER A 76 3.90 -9.37 -11.71
N VAL A 77 2.86 -9.54 -12.54
CA VAL A 77 1.62 -8.76 -12.43
C VAL A 77 0.95 -9.00 -11.07
N ALA A 78 0.83 -10.27 -10.64
CA ALA A 78 0.22 -10.60 -9.35
C ALA A 78 0.99 -9.99 -8.17
N PHE A 79 2.33 -10.03 -8.20
CA PHE A 79 3.15 -9.38 -7.19
C PHE A 79 3.00 -7.86 -7.20
N ASN A 80 2.97 -7.22 -8.37
CA ASN A 80 2.74 -5.79 -8.47
C ASN A 80 1.40 -5.37 -7.85
N LEU A 81 0.32 -6.09 -8.17
CA LEU A 81 -1.01 -5.84 -7.62
C LEU A 81 -1.06 -6.04 -6.10
N PHE A 82 -0.41 -7.09 -5.60
CA PHE A 82 -0.30 -7.34 -4.16
C PHE A 82 0.44 -6.20 -3.43
N MET A 83 1.58 -5.77 -3.98
CA MET A 83 2.38 -4.67 -3.41
C MET A 83 1.64 -3.33 -3.46
N LEU A 84 0.88 -3.06 -4.52
CA LEU A 84 0.01 -1.88 -4.63
C LEU A 84 -1.07 -1.89 -3.54
N ALA A 85 -1.79 -3.00 -3.37
CA ALA A 85 -2.83 -3.14 -2.35
C ALA A 85 -2.27 -2.94 -0.94
N LEU A 86 -1.16 -3.62 -0.62
CA LEU A 86 -0.48 -3.51 0.68
C LEU A 86 0.02 -2.08 0.94
N GLY A 87 0.60 -1.43 -0.08
CA GLY A 87 1.07 -0.05 0.01
C GLY A 87 -0.06 0.95 0.28
N VAL A 88 -1.19 0.82 -0.41
CA VAL A 88 -2.37 1.68 -0.22
C VAL A 88 -3.00 1.45 1.17
N GLN A 89 -3.22 0.21 1.56
CA GLN A 89 -3.76 -0.13 2.89
C GLN A 89 -2.89 0.45 4.02
N TRP A 90 -1.56 0.25 3.93
CA TRP A 90 -0.63 0.76 4.93
C TRP A 90 -0.53 2.29 4.92
N ALA A 91 -0.59 2.94 3.75
CA ALA A 91 -0.58 4.39 3.64
C ALA A 91 -1.82 5.03 4.29
N ILE A 92 -3.01 4.45 4.09
CA ILE A 92 -4.25 4.92 4.71
C ILE A 92 -4.18 4.71 6.23
N LEU A 93 -3.68 3.57 6.68
CA LEU A 93 -3.50 3.27 8.10
C LEU A 93 -2.56 4.28 8.77
N LEU A 94 -1.42 4.57 8.15
CA LEU A 94 -0.46 5.57 8.64
C LEU A 94 -1.07 6.97 8.68
N ASP A 95 -1.81 7.38 7.64
CA ASP A 95 -2.49 8.68 7.61
C ASP A 95 -3.55 8.77 8.73
N GLY A 96 -4.26 7.67 9.01
CA GLY A 96 -5.18 7.54 10.14
C GLY A 96 -4.50 7.63 11.51
N PHE A 97 -3.37 6.95 11.70
CA PHE A 97 -2.58 7.03 12.94
C PHE A 97 -1.96 8.43 13.14
N LEU A 98 -1.43 9.03 12.07
CA LEU A 98 -0.85 10.38 12.10
C LEU A 98 -1.90 11.45 12.43
N SER A 99 -3.14 11.27 11.94
CA SER A 99 -4.26 12.15 12.23
C SER A 99 -4.83 11.99 13.65
N GLN A 100 -4.58 10.85 14.32
CA GLN A 100 -5.02 10.61 15.71
C GLN A 100 -4.23 11.39 16.76
N PHE A 101 -3.04 11.91 16.43
CA PHE A 101 -2.16 12.52 17.44
C PHE A 101 -2.71 13.77 18.17
N PRO A 102 -3.65 14.58 17.61
CA PRO A 102 -4.21 15.71 18.37
C PRO A 102 -5.66 15.53 18.87
N SER A 103 -6.53 14.70 18.28
CA SER A 103 -7.99 14.82 18.53
C SER A 103 -8.83 13.53 18.51
N GLY A 104 -8.23 12.34 18.44
CA GLY A 104 -8.94 11.07 18.72
C GLY A 104 -10.07 10.65 17.76
N LYS A 105 -10.32 11.38 16.66
CA LYS A 105 -11.28 11.00 15.60
C LYS A 105 -10.57 10.93 14.25
N VAL A 106 -10.59 9.74 13.64
CA VAL A 106 -10.07 9.51 12.29
C VAL A 106 -11.14 9.93 11.30
N VAL A 107 -11.10 11.19 10.85
CA VAL A 107 -11.93 11.62 9.71
C VAL A 107 -11.11 11.34 8.45
N ILE A 108 -11.41 10.23 7.77
CA ILE A 108 -10.81 9.90 6.48
C ILE A 108 -11.37 10.87 5.44
N THR A 109 -10.72 12.02 5.25
CA THR A 109 -11.08 12.95 4.19
C THR A 109 -10.52 12.46 2.84
N LEU A 110 -11.22 12.78 1.75
CA LEU A 110 -10.80 12.46 0.38
C LEU A 110 -9.40 12.97 0.02
N PHE A 111 -8.98 14.10 0.61
CA PHE A 111 -7.65 14.66 0.46
C PHE A 111 -6.56 13.71 1.01
N SER A 112 -6.79 13.10 2.17
CA SER A 112 -5.92 12.08 2.77
C SER A 112 -5.80 10.84 1.89
N ILE A 113 -6.90 10.38 1.30
CA ILE A 113 -6.89 9.24 0.36
C ILE A 113 -6.03 9.57 -0.87
N ARG A 114 -6.22 10.73 -1.49
CA ARG A 114 -5.43 11.14 -2.66
C ARG A 114 -3.94 11.20 -2.35
N LEU A 115 -3.58 11.75 -1.20
CA LEU A 115 -2.19 11.84 -0.75
C LEU A 115 -1.59 10.48 -0.40
N ALA A 116 -2.36 9.59 0.23
CA ALA A 116 -1.97 8.21 0.49
C ALA A 116 -1.71 7.46 -0.83
N THR A 117 -2.57 7.63 -1.83
CA THR A 117 -2.40 7.03 -3.16
C THR A 117 -1.16 7.57 -3.89
N MET A 118 -0.87 8.87 -3.80
CA MET A 118 0.37 9.43 -4.37
C MET A 118 1.63 8.88 -3.68
N SER A 119 1.59 8.71 -2.36
CA SER A 119 2.67 8.07 -1.60
C SER A 119 2.87 6.62 -2.05
N ALA A 120 1.78 5.84 -2.14
CA ALA A 120 1.83 4.45 -2.59
C ALA A 120 2.38 4.33 -4.01
N LEU A 121 2.01 5.24 -4.92
CA LEU A 121 2.51 5.27 -6.29
C LEU A 121 4.03 5.50 -6.35
N SER A 122 4.56 6.45 -5.57
CA SER A 122 6.01 6.70 -5.48
C SER A 122 6.77 5.47 -4.97
N VAL A 123 6.19 4.77 -3.99
CA VAL A 123 6.75 3.53 -3.46
C VAL A 123 6.68 2.40 -4.48
N LEU A 124 5.64 2.34 -5.32
CA LEU A 124 5.52 1.33 -6.36
C LEU A 124 6.60 1.51 -7.46
N ILE A 125 6.84 2.74 -7.91
CA ILE A 125 7.94 3.05 -8.85
C ILE A 125 9.29 2.58 -8.28
N SER A 126 9.48 2.81 -6.99
CA SER A 126 10.65 2.33 -6.26
C SER A 126 10.76 0.81 -6.23
N VAL A 127 9.65 0.10 -6.06
CA VAL A 127 9.57 -1.37 -6.07
C VAL A 127 9.91 -1.92 -7.46
N ASP A 128 9.40 -1.30 -8.51
CA ASP A 128 9.63 -1.71 -9.90
C ASP A 128 11.11 -1.70 -10.27
N ALA A 129 11.89 -0.75 -9.73
CA ALA A 129 13.33 -0.68 -9.96
C ALA A 129 14.14 -1.84 -9.35
N VAL A 130 13.62 -2.48 -8.29
CA VAL A 130 14.29 -3.60 -7.60
C VAL A 130 13.65 -4.95 -7.96
N LEU A 131 12.55 -4.95 -8.70
CA LEU A 131 11.81 -6.14 -9.06
C LEU A 131 12.68 -7.12 -9.84
N GLY A 132 12.71 -8.38 -9.39
CA GLY A 132 13.54 -9.45 -9.98
C GLY A 132 14.93 -9.63 -9.36
N LYS A 133 15.36 -8.75 -8.44
CA LYS A 133 16.63 -8.91 -7.69
C LYS A 133 16.46 -9.26 -6.20
N VAL A 134 15.28 -9.06 -5.64
CA VAL A 134 14.99 -9.21 -4.19
C VAL A 134 13.86 -10.19 -3.91
N ASN A 135 13.87 -10.75 -2.70
CA ASN A 135 12.84 -11.69 -2.21
C ASN A 135 11.52 -10.95 -1.88
N LEU A 136 10.39 -11.66 -1.94
CA LEU A 136 9.05 -11.11 -1.63
C LEU A 136 8.98 -10.48 -0.22
N ALA A 137 9.55 -11.15 0.78
CA ALA A 137 9.58 -10.62 2.15
C ALA A 137 10.36 -9.29 2.24
N GLN A 138 11.45 -9.18 1.48
CA GLN A 138 12.25 -7.95 1.43
C GLN A 138 11.52 -6.81 0.72
N LEU A 139 10.74 -7.13 -0.32
CA LEU A 139 9.85 -6.19 -0.99
C LEU A 139 8.76 -5.65 -0.05
N VAL A 140 8.09 -6.53 0.71
CA VAL A 140 7.07 -6.14 1.70
C VAL A 140 7.66 -5.21 2.76
N VAL A 141 8.81 -5.58 3.34
CA VAL A 141 9.50 -4.74 4.34
C VAL A 141 9.90 -3.39 3.73
N MET A 142 10.41 -3.38 2.50
CA MET A 142 10.76 -2.14 1.80
C MET A 142 9.55 -1.22 1.61
N VAL A 143 8.38 -1.75 1.26
CA VAL A 143 7.16 -0.95 1.10
C VAL A 143 6.69 -0.38 2.42
N LEU A 144 6.63 -1.19 3.48
CA LEU A 144 6.25 -0.71 4.81
C LEU A 144 7.17 0.44 5.27
N VAL A 145 8.48 0.25 5.17
CA VAL A 145 9.47 1.27 5.57
C VAL A 145 9.37 2.52 4.71
N LYS A 146 9.28 2.39 3.38
CA LYS A 146 9.21 3.55 2.48
C LYS A 146 7.93 4.36 2.68
N VAL A 147 6.77 3.70 2.81
CA VAL A 147 5.50 4.39 3.05
C VAL A 147 5.53 5.08 4.42
N THR A 148 6.07 4.45 5.47
CA THR A 148 6.25 5.10 6.77
C THR A 148 7.18 6.30 6.69
N ALA A 149 8.32 6.19 6.01
CA ALA A 149 9.25 7.31 5.84
C ALA A 149 8.61 8.48 5.07
N LEU A 150 7.86 8.19 4.01
CA LEU A 150 7.19 9.21 3.20
C LEU A 150 6.03 9.86 3.97
N GLY A 151 5.29 9.09 4.77
CA GLY A 151 4.26 9.61 5.69
C GLY A 151 4.83 10.56 6.74
N ASN A 152 5.92 10.16 7.41
CA ASN A 152 6.60 11.01 8.39
C ASN A 152 7.17 12.29 7.75
N LEU A 153 7.83 12.14 6.59
CA LEU A 153 8.37 13.29 5.84
C LEU A 153 7.27 14.30 5.49
N ARG A 154 6.11 13.83 5.03
CA ARG A 154 4.96 14.69 4.73
C ARG A 154 4.47 15.44 5.95
N MET A 155 4.39 14.77 7.11
CA MET A 155 3.99 15.40 8.37
C MET A 155 4.99 16.49 8.79
N VAL A 156 6.29 16.23 8.69
CA VAL A 156 7.34 17.22 8.96
C VAL A 156 7.25 18.42 8.02
N ILE A 157 7.06 18.19 6.72
CA ILE A 157 6.90 19.28 5.74
C ILE A 157 5.67 20.13 6.08
N SER A 158 4.55 19.50 6.43
CA SER A 158 3.33 20.22 6.83
C SER A 158 3.52 21.06 8.08
N ASN A 159 4.37 20.63 9.01
CA ASN A 159 4.65 21.37 10.25
C ASN A 159 5.66 22.51 10.07
N ILE A 160 6.48 22.47 9.01
CA ILE A 160 7.46 23.53 8.70
C ILE A 160 6.83 24.65 7.88
N PHE A 161 5.89 24.32 7.00
CA PHE A 161 5.23 25.28 6.10
C PHE A 161 3.91 25.84 6.63
N ASN A 162 3.57 25.57 7.88
CA ASN A 162 2.40 26.10 8.59
C ASN A 162 2.83 27.05 9.70
#